data_AF-A0A4Q2R5E1-F1
#
_entry.id   AF-A0A4Q2R5E1-F1
#
_cell.length_a   1.000
_cell.length_b   1.000
_cell.length_c   1.000
_cell.angle_alpha   90.00
_cell.angle_beta   90.00
_cell.angle_gamma   90.00
#
_symmetry.space_group_name_H-M   'P 1'
#
loop_
_entity.id
_entity.type
_entity.pdbx_description
1 polymer ?
#
loop_
_entity_poly.entity_id
_entity_poly.type
_entity_poly.pdbx_seq_one_letter_code
_entity_poly.pdbx_strand_id
1 'polypeptide(L)'
;MSARNILSEWTMQPGTGKAIELLAGQILRIEQVEGLQCVDFNCFNLHDYKEFMHCGRTRTVHGFNPSKGTFMWSAPPRERAMLYILEDTVGRNDVLFPRCSAYVYESAYGFDAHTNCHDIQAEAQREYGLTPDDVHDSFNLFMCTEVTLDGRATITRQASKPGDHVDLLALVDVLAIPNVCGADVMRTSNFGLKPIKLTVFEATAADLNGVPKTPILRSQRTPKDFRQPMIKADRALVRDPSYVAAFVNVPLVVEEVSVVLDDGEAAMLDALRLPVYGTDDGSALRDVLFTWWEQRFLGAAEAGAPAISAPAPHPGNG
;
A
#
# COMPACT_ATOMS: atom_id res chain seq x y z
N MET A 1 9.11 -8.47 29.17
CA MET A 1 9.27 -7.37 28.19
C MET A 1 8.28 -6.29 28.60
N SER A 2 8.70 -5.02 28.70
CA SER A 2 7.77 -3.93 28.97
C SER A 2 6.79 -3.82 27.82
N ALA A 3 5.50 -3.62 28.10
CA ALA A 3 4.53 -3.32 27.05
C ALA A 3 4.86 -1.95 26.41
N ARG A 4 4.63 -1.82 25.11
CA ARG A 4 4.75 -0.55 24.39
C ARG A 4 3.62 0.40 24.83
N ASN A 5 3.92 1.68 24.99
CA ASN A 5 2.91 2.69 25.31
C ASN A 5 2.23 3.19 24.03
N ILE A 6 0.90 3.24 24.01
CA ILE A 6 0.12 3.76 22.87
C ILE A 6 0.10 5.29 22.94
N LEU A 7 0.44 5.94 21.83
CA LEU A 7 0.42 7.39 21.67
C LEU A 7 -0.82 7.87 20.92
N SER A 8 -1.27 7.11 19.93
CA SER A 8 -2.46 7.44 19.13
C SER A 8 -2.99 6.22 18.38
N GLU A 9 -4.26 6.27 17.98
CA GLU A 9 -4.95 5.18 17.30
C GLU A 9 -6.03 5.71 16.33
N TRP A 10 -6.18 5.05 15.18
CA TRP A 10 -7.19 5.35 14.17
C TRP A 10 -7.72 4.08 13.50
N THR A 11 -8.95 4.14 13.01
CA THR A 11 -9.50 3.15 12.05
C THR A 11 -9.76 3.86 10.74
N MET A 12 -9.07 3.44 9.69
CA MET A 12 -9.20 3.98 8.35
C MET A 12 -10.19 3.15 7.54
N GLN A 13 -11.11 3.83 6.88
CA GLN A 13 -12.08 3.22 5.98
C GLN A 13 -11.49 3.03 4.59
N PRO A 14 -12.00 2.08 3.79
CA PRO A 14 -11.52 1.90 2.44
C PRO A 14 -11.66 3.16 1.58
N GLY A 15 -10.69 3.36 0.68
CA GLY A 15 -10.61 4.57 -0.14
C GLY A 15 -10.05 5.79 0.60
N THR A 16 -9.62 5.66 1.86
CA THR A 16 -9.06 6.80 2.63
C THR A 16 -7.58 6.62 2.97
N GLY A 17 -6.90 7.74 3.18
CA GLY A 17 -5.48 7.84 3.53
C GLY A 17 -5.28 8.64 4.82
N LYS A 18 -4.10 8.54 5.44
CA LYS A 18 -3.77 9.38 6.59
C LYS A 18 -2.29 9.72 6.63
N ALA A 19 -1.95 11.00 6.72
CA ALA A 19 -0.60 11.45 7.03
C ALA A 19 -0.37 11.46 8.55
N ILE A 20 0.74 10.89 8.99
CA ILE A 20 1.08 10.68 10.40
C ILE A 20 2.52 11.12 10.63
N GLU A 21 2.71 12.11 11.50
CA GLU A 21 4.01 12.42 12.09
C GLU A 21 4.45 11.24 12.96
N LEU A 22 5.53 10.58 12.56
CA LEU A 22 6.14 9.48 13.29
C LEU A 22 7.59 9.87 13.61
N LEU A 23 7.82 10.25 14.87
CA LEU A 23 9.13 10.69 15.34
C LEU A 23 10.10 9.50 15.49
N ALA A 24 11.40 9.76 15.38
CA ALA A 24 12.42 8.75 15.59
C ALA A 24 12.24 8.06 16.94
N GLY A 25 12.24 6.72 16.93
CA GLY A 25 11.95 5.91 18.11
C GLY A 25 10.45 5.67 18.38
N GLN A 26 9.55 6.08 17.49
CA GLN A 26 8.15 5.66 17.51
C GLN A 26 7.89 4.53 16.52
N ILE A 27 6.85 3.74 16.78
CA ILE A 27 6.46 2.61 15.96
C ILE A 27 5.06 2.85 15.42
N LEU A 28 4.87 2.75 14.11
CA LEU A 28 3.56 2.68 13.48
C LEU A 28 3.20 1.22 13.24
N ARG A 29 2.15 0.76 13.91
CA ARG A 29 1.48 -0.51 13.61
C ARG A 29 0.39 -0.28 12.58
N ILE A 30 0.39 -1.12 11.56
CA ILE A 30 -0.66 -1.21 10.55
C ILE A 30 -1.28 -2.60 10.70
N GLU A 31 -2.54 -2.68 11.11
CA GLU A 31 -3.20 -3.89 11.55
C GLU A 31 -4.51 -4.15 10.78
N GLN A 32 -4.70 -5.41 10.40
CA GLN A 32 -5.91 -5.92 9.78
C GLN A 32 -7.08 -5.92 10.78
N VAL A 33 -8.16 -5.21 10.47
CA VAL A 33 -9.39 -5.27 11.30
C VAL A 33 -10.12 -6.58 11.02
N GLU A 34 -10.38 -6.86 9.74
CA GLU A 34 -11.11 -8.04 9.29
C GLU A 34 -10.22 -9.06 8.57
N GLY A 35 -8.99 -8.67 8.23
CA GLY A 35 -8.12 -9.46 7.37
C GLY A 35 -8.41 -9.22 5.89
N LEU A 36 -7.44 -9.62 5.07
CA LEU A 36 -7.54 -9.51 3.63
C LEU A 36 -7.74 -8.07 3.12
N GLN A 37 -6.95 -7.11 3.60
CA GLN A 37 -6.87 -5.76 3.01
C GLN A 37 -5.43 -5.34 2.72
N CYS A 38 -5.17 -4.85 1.51
CA CYS A 38 -3.88 -4.25 1.15
C CYS A 38 -3.78 -2.79 1.61
N VAL A 39 -2.57 -2.36 1.99
CA VAL A 39 -2.28 -0.96 2.35
C VAL A 39 -1.12 -0.46 1.50
N ASP A 40 -1.34 0.63 0.78
CA ASP A 40 -0.26 1.35 0.10
C ASP A 40 0.38 2.33 1.10
N PHE A 41 1.69 2.54 0.99
CA PHE A 41 2.44 3.34 1.95
C PHE A 41 3.47 4.25 1.28
N ASN A 42 3.44 5.53 1.63
CA ASN A 42 4.46 6.51 1.30
C ASN A 42 5.10 7.07 2.58
N CYS A 43 6.34 7.56 2.47
CA CYS A 43 7.09 8.02 3.62
C CYS A 43 8.12 9.09 3.23
N PHE A 44 8.06 10.22 3.91
CA PHE A 44 8.94 11.37 3.70
C PHE A 44 9.69 11.69 4.99
N ASN A 45 10.88 12.26 4.91
CA ASN A 45 11.49 12.88 6.09
C ASN A 45 10.70 14.14 6.46
N LEU A 46 10.36 14.28 7.74
CA LEU A 46 9.58 15.41 8.25
C LEU A 46 10.27 16.77 8.02
N HIS A 47 11.61 16.78 8.02
CA HIS A 47 12.44 17.99 7.94
C HIS A 47 12.97 18.29 6.54
N ASP A 48 12.83 17.34 5.61
CA ASP A 48 12.99 17.59 4.17
C ASP A 48 12.21 16.59 3.32
N TYR A 49 11.11 17.06 2.72
CA TYR A 49 10.29 16.23 1.84
C TYR A 49 11.00 15.69 0.59
N LYS A 50 12.13 16.26 0.15
CA LYS A 50 12.92 15.68 -0.94
C LYS A 50 13.66 14.41 -0.52
N GLU A 51 13.70 14.08 0.77
CA GLU A 51 14.03 12.74 1.23
C GLU A 51 12.76 11.92 1.41
N PHE A 52 12.54 10.97 0.51
CA PHE A 52 11.41 10.04 0.58
C PHE A 52 11.89 8.60 0.42
N MET A 53 11.04 7.65 0.82
CA MET A 53 11.30 6.22 0.71
C MET A 53 11.53 5.81 -0.76
N HIS A 54 12.53 4.98 -0.98
CA HIS A 54 12.96 4.52 -2.29
C HIS A 54 12.80 3.01 -2.42
N CYS A 55 11.63 2.59 -2.92
CA CYS A 55 11.29 1.18 -3.15
C CYS A 55 12.35 0.47 -4.00
N GLY A 56 12.92 1.14 -5.00
CA GLY A 56 14.02 0.59 -5.82
C GLY A 56 15.24 0.18 -5.00
N ARG A 57 15.70 1.01 -4.05
CA ARG A 57 16.83 0.63 -3.19
C ARG A 57 16.45 -0.46 -2.19
N THR A 58 15.29 -0.33 -1.55
CA THR A 58 14.78 -1.38 -0.64
C THR A 58 14.73 -2.73 -1.35
N ARG A 59 14.22 -2.77 -2.58
CA ARG A 59 14.15 -3.95 -3.44
C ARG A 59 15.51 -4.57 -3.73
N THR A 60 16.51 -3.77 -4.08
CA THR A 60 17.87 -4.29 -4.36
C THR A 60 18.53 -4.88 -3.12
N VAL A 61 18.29 -4.30 -1.94
CA VAL A 61 18.94 -4.75 -0.70
C VAL A 61 18.20 -5.95 -0.07
N HIS A 62 16.87 -5.99 -0.20
CA HIS A 62 16.03 -6.89 0.59
C HIS A 62 15.09 -7.79 -0.23
N GLY A 63 15.16 -7.70 -1.56
CA GLY A 63 14.28 -8.45 -2.46
C GLY A 63 12.91 -7.78 -2.68
N PHE A 64 12.05 -8.44 -3.45
CA PHE A 64 10.75 -7.89 -3.86
C PHE A 64 9.73 -7.82 -2.72
N ASN A 65 9.89 -8.65 -1.69
CA ASN A 65 8.96 -8.74 -0.57
C ASN A 65 9.65 -8.49 0.79
N PRO A 66 9.95 -7.22 1.12
CA PRO A 66 10.47 -6.84 2.43
C PRO A 66 9.60 -7.37 3.58
N SER A 67 10.22 -7.83 4.65
CA SER A 67 9.52 -8.32 5.84
C SER A 67 10.34 -8.03 7.11
N LYS A 68 9.98 -8.64 8.24
CA LYS A 68 10.68 -8.50 9.53
C LYS A 68 12.20 -8.55 9.37
N GLY A 69 12.88 -7.56 9.96
CA GLY A 69 14.33 -7.43 9.87
C GLY A 69 14.85 -6.57 8.72
N THR A 70 13.94 -5.98 7.94
CA THR A 70 14.28 -5.20 6.74
C THR A 70 14.29 -3.69 6.99
N PHE A 71 15.20 -2.96 6.31
CA PHE A 71 15.22 -1.50 6.30
C PHE A 71 14.51 -0.93 5.09
N MET A 72 13.76 0.15 5.31
CA MET A 72 13.22 0.98 4.24
C MET A 72 14.16 2.14 3.99
N TRP A 73 14.72 2.22 2.79
CA TRP A 73 15.77 3.18 2.44
C TRP A 73 15.21 4.45 1.83
N SER A 74 15.84 5.60 2.06
CA SER A 74 15.55 6.84 1.35
C SER A 74 16.22 6.90 -0.02
N ALA A 75 15.73 7.79 -0.88
CA ALA A 75 16.32 8.06 -2.19
C ALA A 75 17.73 8.71 -2.07
N PRO A 76 18.62 8.49 -3.05
CA PRO A 76 19.82 9.31 -3.17
C PRO A 76 19.45 10.80 -3.37
N PRO A 77 20.28 11.74 -2.89
CA PRO A 77 21.65 11.55 -2.44
C PRO A 77 21.78 11.12 -0.97
N ARG A 78 20.68 10.99 -0.21
CA ARG A 78 20.74 10.73 1.23
C ARG A 78 20.90 9.26 1.57
N GLU A 79 20.11 8.42 0.90
CA GLU A 79 20.27 6.97 0.86
C GLU A 79 20.56 6.33 2.23
N ARG A 80 19.70 6.62 3.21
CA ARG A 80 19.79 6.09 4.57
C ARG A 80 18.53 5.34 4.95
N ALA A 81 18.61 4.49 5.96
CA ALA A 81 17.43 3.82 6.50
C ALA A 81 16.50 4.85 7.18
N MET A 82 15.23 4.85 6.79
CA MET A 82 14.17 5.69 7.35
C MET A 82 13.31 4.91 8.35
N LEU A 83 12.96 3.68 7.98
CA LEU A 83 12.13 2.78 8.80
C LEU A 83 12.80 1.41 8.91
N TYR A 84 12.44 0.67 9.97
CA TYR A 84 12.79 -0.73 10.16
C TYR A 84 11.55 -1.57 10.46
N ILE A 85 11.39 -2.71 9.78
CA ILE A 85 10.28 -3.64 10.04
C ILE A 85 10.63 -4.47 11.28
N LEU A 86 10.03 -4.12 12.41
CA LEU A 86 10.23 -4.83 13.68
C LEU A 86 9.50 -6.17 13.72
N GLU A 87 8.28 -6.19 13.19
CA GLU A 87 7.40 -7.35 13.16
C GLU A 87 6.59 -7.32 11.87
N ASP A 88 6.32 -8.50 11.33
CA ASP A 88 5.42 -8.73 10.22
C ASP A 88 4.83 -10.14 10.41
N THR A 89 3.56 -10.21 10.77
CA THR A 89 2.91 -11.49 11.10
C THR A 89 2.50 -12.28 9.86
N VAL A 90 2.47 -11.65 8.68
CA VAL A 90 2.03 -12.25 7.42
C VAL A 90 3.21 -12.65 6.55
N GLY A 91 4.30 -11.88 6.58
CA GLY A 91 5.49 -12.12 5.77
C GLY A 91 5.28 -11.79 4.29
N ARG A 92 4.28 -10.97 3.97
CA ARG A 92 3.88 -10.63 2.60
C ARG A 92 3.73 -9.13 2.48
N ASN A 93 4.66 -8.51 1.79
CA ASN A 93 4.59 -7.11 1.37
C ASN A 93 5.25 -7.00 -0.01
N ASP A 94 5.14 -5.86 -0.67
CA ASP A 94 5.66 -5.69 -2.02
C ASP A 94 6.29 -4.31 -2.23
N VAL A 95 7.41 -4.29 -2.98
CA VAL A 95 8.08 -3.07 -3.49
C VAL A 95 8.34 -3.18 -5.01
N LEU A 96 7.62 -4.07 -5.69
CA LEU A 96 7.75 -4.30 -7.13
C LEU A 96 6.67 -3.56 -7.92
N PHE A 97 5.41 -3.68 -7.49
CA PHE A 97 4.28 -3.05 -8.16
C PHE A 97 4.15 -1.57 -7.75
N PRO A 98 3.79 -0.69 -8.70
CA PRO A 98 3.40 0.67 -8.36
C PRO A 98 2.03 0.67 -7.69
N ARG A 99 1.67 1.82 -7.14
CA ARG A 99 0.30 2.14 -6.71
C ARG A 99 -0.66 2.14 -7.90
N CYS A 100 -1.93 1.77 -7.69
CA CYS A 100 -2.95 1.94 -8.72
C CYS A 100 -3.26 3.43 -8.96
N SER A 101 -3.80 3.75 -10.15
CA SER A 101 -4.08 5.13 -10.57
C SER A 101 -5.31 5.18 -11.48
N ALA A 102 -5.96 6.34 -11.60
CA ALA A 102 -7.07 6.56 -12.52
C ALA A 102 -6.74 6.12 -13.96
N TYR A 103 -5.52 6.39 -14.42
CA TYR A 103 -5.05 5.96 -15.75
C TYR A 103 -5.12 4.44 -15.93
N VAL A 104 -4.68 3.65 -14.94
CA VAL A 104 -4.73 2.18 -15.03
C VAL A 104 -6.17 1.69 -14.98
N TYR A 105 -7.02 2.29 -14.13
CA TYR A 105 -8.44 1.92 -14.07
C TYR A 105 -9.18 2.16 -15.38
N GLU A 106 -8.98 3.33 -15.99
CA GLU A 106 -9.64 3.64 -17.25
C GLU A 106 -9.04 2.82 -18.41
N SER A 107 -7.71 2.83 -18.57
CA SER A 107 -7.06 2.22 -19.73
C SER A 107 -7.01 0.70 -19.73
N ALA A 108 -6.91 0.06 -18.55
CA ALA A 108 -6.79 -1.38 -18.43
C ALA A 108 -8.13 -2.06 -18.08
N TYR A 109 -8.99 -1.37 -17.32
CA TYR A 109 -10.20 -1.98 -16.76
C TYR A 109 -11.50 -1.32 -17.26
N GLY A 110 -11.43 -0.18 -17.95
CA GLY A 110 -12.61 0.52 -18.47
C GLY A 110 -13.44 1.24 -17.40
N PHE A 111 -12.88 1.49 -16.22
CA PHE A 111 -13.54 2.22 -15.14
C PHE A 111 -13.08 3.68 -15.13
N ASP A 112 -13.93 4.58 -15.61
CA ASP A 112 -13.71 6.03 -15.63
C ASP A 112 -13.99 6.72 -14.27
N ALA A 113 -14.68 6.03 -13.37
CA ALA A 113 -14.92 6.46 -11.99
C ALA A 113 -14.60 5.33 -10.99
N HIS A 114 -13.40 5.37 -10.41
CA HIS A 114 -12.94 4.37 -9.43
C HIS A 114 -11.99 4.97 -8.37
N THR A 115 -12.03 4.50 -7.12
CA THR A 115 -11.00 4.86 -6.12
C THR A 115 -9.64 4.29 -6.50
N ASN A 116 -8.56 5.02 -6.27
CA ASN A 116 -7.21 4.53 -6.55
C ASN A 116 -6.17 5.10 -5.56
N CYS A 117 -5.11 4.33 -5.29
CA CYS A 117 -4.10 4.68 -4.30
C CYS A 117 -3.34 5.97 -4.62
N HIS A 118 -3.14 6.31 -5.90
CA HIS A 118 -2.50 7.57 -6.27
C HIS A 118 -3.30 8.78 -5.76
N ASP A 119 -4.61 8.84 -6.05
CA ASP A 119 -5.47 9.95 -5.63
C ASP A 119 -5.61 10.00 -4.11
N ILE A 120 -5.75 8.83 -3.47
CA ILE A 120 -5.86 8.73 -2.02
C ILE A 120 -4.59 9.25 -1.34
N GLN A 121 -3.41 8.89 -1.86
CA GLN A 121 -2.14 9.39 -1.32
C GLN A 121 -1.97 10.88 -1.54
N ALA A 122 -2.23 11.35 -2.75
CA ALA A 122 -2.17 12.76 -3.09
C ALA A 122 -3.05 13.58 -2.15
N GLU A 123 -4.26 13.11 -1.86
CA GLU A 123 -5.19 13.79 -0.94
C GLU A 123 -4.73 13.73 0.52
N ALA A 124 -4.23 12.58 0.99
CA ALA A 124 -3.77 12.43 2.37
C ALA A 124 -2.56 13.32 2.69
N GLN A 125 -1.62 13.47 1.74
CA GLN A 125 -0.39 14.21 1.97
C GLN A 125 -0.54 15.74 1.83
N ARG A 126 -1.63 16.22 1.23
CA ARG A 126 -1.93 17.65 1.09
C ARG A 126 -2.05 18.39 2.42
N GLU A 127 -2.41 17.70 3.50
CA GLU A 127 -2.40 18.24 4.88
C GLU A 127 -1.02 18.83 5.26
N TYR A 128 0.06 18.36 4.62
CA TYR A 128 1.43 18.81 4.85
C TYR A 128 1.98 19.68 3.70
N GLY A 129 1.10 20.15 2.81
CA GLY A 129 1.44 20.97 1.66
C GLY A 129 2.27 20.22 0.61
N LEU A 130 2.11 18.91 0.51
CA LEU A 130 2.62 18.09 -0.58
C LEU A 130 1.64 18.09 -1.75
N THR A 131 2.13 17.77 -2.94
CA THR A 131 1.38 17.80 -4.20
C THR A 131 1.27 16.40 -4.80
N PRO A 132 0.37 16.14 -5.77
CA PRO A 132 0.29 14.83 -6.43
C PRO A 132 1.62 14.36 -7.04
N ASP A 133 2.47 15.29 -7.48
CA ASP A 133 3.80 14.99 -8.04
C ASP A 133 4.80 14.45 -6.99
N ASP A 134 4.52 14.66 -5.70
CA ASP A 134 5.37 14.15 -4.62
C ASP A 134 5.07 12.69 -4.28
N VAL A 135 3.93 12.14 -4.73
CA VAL A 135 3.60 10.72 -4.51
C VAL A 135 4.61 9.83 -5.23
N HIS A 136 5.27 8.94 -4.48
CA HIS A 136 6.30 8.04 -5.00
C HIS A 136 5.80 6.59 -5.07
N ASP A 137 6.63 5.68 -5.61
CA ASP A 137 6.32 4.25 -5.63
C ASP A 137 5.96 3.75 -4.24
N SER A 138 4.91 2.93 -4.16
CA SER A 138 4.34 2.48 -2.89
C SER A 138 5.12 1.30 -2.33
N PHE A 139 5.21 1.25 -1.00
CA PHE A 139 5.43 0.00 -0.28
C PHE A 139 4.05 -0.61 0.01
N ASN A 140 3.73 -1.72 -0.65
CA ASN A 140 2.40 -2.33 -0.61
C ASN A 140 2.37 -3.41 0.49
N LEU A 141 1.89 -3.03 1.66
CA LEU A 141 1.76 -3.92 2.82
C LEU A 141 0.65 -4.92 2.60
N PHE A 142 0.88 -6.18 3.01
CA PHE A 142 -0.03 -7.32 2.86
C PHE A 142 -0.29 -7.78 1.41
N MET A 143 0.21 -7.06 0.41
CA MET A 143 0.09 -7.42 -0.99
C MET A 143 0.94 -8.67 -1.28
N CYS A 144 0.29 -9.72 -1.80
CA CYS A 144 0.98 -10.93 -2.23
C CYS A 144 1.37 -10.81 -3.70
N THR A 145 2.67 -10.84 -3.98
CA THR A 145 3.22 -10.77 -5.35
C THR A 145 4.22 -11.89 -5.58
N GLU A 146 4.28 -12.35 -6.83
CA GLU A 146 5.20 -13.39 -7.28
C GLU A 146 5.83 -12.97 -8.61
N VAL A 147 7.08 -13.39 -8.82
CA VAL A 147 7.78 -13.25 -10.11
C VAL A 147 7.95 -14.63 -10.72
N THR A 148 7.36 -14.83 -11.89
CA THR A 148 7.43 -16.08 -12.66
C THR A 148 8.82 -16.28 -13.27
N LEU A 149 9.12 -17.50 -13.72
CA LEU A 149 10.43 -17.83 -14.32
C LEU A 149 10.73 -17.06 -15.62
N ASP A 150 9.70 -16.62 -16.34
CA ASP A 150 9.83 -15.75 -17.52
C ASP A 150 9.92 -14.26 -17.17
N GLY A 151 9.99 -13.92 -15.87
CA GLY A 151 10.24 -12.58 -15.37
C GLY A 151 9.00 -11.70 -15.23
N ARG A 152 7.79 -12.27 -15.32
CA ARG A 152 6.54 -11.51 -15.15
C ARG A 152 6.13 -11.45 -13.68
N ALA A 153 5.61 -10.31 -13.28
CA ALA A 153 5.07 -10.12 -11.95
C ALA A 153 3.57 -10.41 -11.94
N THR A 154 3.09 -11.12 -10.92
CA THR A 154 1.66 -11.40 -10.72
C THR A 154 1.24 -11.05 -9.31
N ILE A 155 -0.02 -10.68 -9.16
CA ILE A 155 -0.66 -10.43 -7.87
C ILE A 155 -1.48 -11.66 -7.52
N THR A 156 -1.20 -12.24 -6.36
CA THR A 156 -1.92 -13.42 -5.86
C THR A 156 -2.81 -13.04 -4.68
N ARG A 157 -3.68 -13.97 -4.27
CA ARG A 157 -4.57 -13.73 -3.13
C ARG A 157 -3.77 -13.66 -1.83
N GLN A 158 -4.20 -12.77 -0.97
CA GLN A 158 -3.71 -12.67 0.40
C GLN A 158 -4.43 -13.66 1.33
N ALA A 159 -3.82 -13.90 2.49
CA ALA A 159 -4.33 -14.80 3.53
C ALA A 159 -4.25 -14.18 4.94
N SER A 160 -4.11 -12.85 5.03
CA SER A 160 -4.08 -12.13 6.30
C SER A 160 -5.41 -12.20 7.03
N LYS A 161 -5.37 -12.20 8.36
CA LYS A 161 -6.50 -12.41 9.27
C LYS A 161 -6.69 -11.20 10.18
N PRO A 162 -7.82 -11.09 10.89
CA PRO A 162 -7.99 -10.11 11.96
C PRO A 162 -6.80 -10.14 12.94
N GLY A 163 -6.22 -8.98 13.23
CA GLY A 163 -5.07 -8.81 14.13
C GLY A 163 -3.70 -9.06 13.50
N ASP A 164 -3.62 -9.53 12.26
CA ASP A 164 -2.35 -9.55 11.53
C ASP A 164 -1.84 -8.12 11.32
N HIS A 165 -0.53 -7.90 11.48
CA HIS A 165 0.03 -6.57 11.48
C HIS A 165 1.49 -6.50 11.03
N VAL A 166 1.89 -5.28 10.66
CA VAL A 166 3.28 -4.88 10.45
C VAL A 166 3.61 -3.73 11.40
N ASP A 167 4.75 -3.83 12.08
CA ASP A 167 5.28 -2.79 12.96
C ASP A 167 6.49 -2.10 12.32
N LEU A 168 6.33 -0.81 11.99
CA LEU A 168 7.36 0.03 11.37
C LEU A 168 7.97 0.98 12.40
N LEU A 169 9.22 0.76 12.77
CA LEU A 169 9.98 1.67 13.64
C LEU A 169 10.60 2.79 12.83
N ALA A 170 10.34 4.04 13.23
CA ALA A 170 11.02 5.21 12.68
C ALA A 170 12.45 5.36 13.20
N LEU A 171 13.41 5.45 12.29
CA LEU A 171 14.83 5.68 12.59
C LEU A 171 15.22 7.16 12.49
N VAL A 172 14.37 7.94 11.82
CA VAL A 172 14.42 9.40 11.68
C VAL A 172 12.98 9.90 11.81
N ASP A 173 12.78 11.19 12.03
CA ASP A 173 11.43 11.76 12.00
C ASP A 173 10.88 11.69 10.58
N VAL A 174 9.72 11.05 10.42
CA VAL A 174 9.09 10.86 9.12
C VAL A 174 7.63 11.27 9.13
N LEU A 175 7.14 11.65 7.95
CA LEU A 175 5.74 11.67 7.63
C LEU A 175 5.39 10.31 7.02
N ALA A 176 4.74 9.45 7.79
CA ALA A 176 4.25 8.15 7.36
C ALA A 176 2.83 8.31 6.79
N ILE A 177 2.58 7.80 5.58
CA ILE A 177 1.30 7.98 4.90
C ILE A 177 0.78 6.62 4.42
N PRO A 178 0.14 5.82 5.29
CA PRO A 178 -0.64 4.67 4.86
C PRO A 178 -1.95 5.10 4.18
N ASN A 179 -2.42 4.31 3.21
CA ASN A 179 -3.79 4.38 2.71
C ASN A 179 -4.40 2.99 2.51
N VAL A 180 -5.72 2.89 2.73
CA VAL A 180 -6.47 1.66 2.47
C VAL A 180 -6.69 1.54 0.96
N CYS A 181 -6.08 0.53 0.33
CA CYS A 181 -6.17 0.34 -1.11
C CYS A 181 -7.64 0.13 -1.53
N GLY A 182 -8.10 0.94 -2.48
CA GLY A 182 -9.47 0.89 -3.01
C GLY A 182 -9.65 -0.04 -4.20
N ALA A 183 -8.78 -1.05 -4.38
CA ALA A 183 -8.87 -2.00 -5.50
C ALA A 183 -9.73 -3.21 -5.15
N ASP A 184 -10.91 -3.30 -5.77
CA ASP A 184 -11.91 -4.37 -5.60
C ASP A 184 -12.15 -5.19 -6.87
N VAL A 185 -11.60 -4.78 -8.02
CA VAL A 185 -11.62 -5.54 -9.28
C VAL A 185 -10.35 -6.37 -9.52
N MET A 186 -9.43 -6.40 -8.55
CA MET A 186 -8.17 -7.14 -8.59
C MET A 186 -7.98 -7.99 -7.33
N ARG A 187 -7.12 -9.02 -7.43
CA ARG A 187 -6.79 -9.93 -6.32
C ARG A 187 -6.09 -9.27 -5.13
N THR A 188 -5.60 -8.03 -5.29
CA THR A 188 -4.87 -7.24 -4.29
C THR A 188 -5.51 -7.27 -2.91
N SER A 189 -6.83 -7.03 -2.85
CA SER A 189 -7.62 -7.10 -1.61
C SER A 189 -8.64 -8.26 -1.62
N ASN A 190 -8.37 -9.33 -2.37
CA ASN A 190 -9.32 -10.43 -2.59
C ASN A 190 -10.72 -9.94 -3.02
N PHE A 191 -10.77 -8.90 -3.87
CA PHE A 191 -12.01 -8.28 -4.37
C PHE A 191 -12.94 -7.68 -3.31
N GLY A 192 -12.46 -7.48 -2.07
CA GLY A 192 -13.24 -6.90 -0.98
C GLY A 192 -12.47 -5.77 -0.30
N LEU A 193 -13.18 -4.71 0.08
CA LEU A 193 -12.60 -3.55 0.71
C LEU A 193 -12.97 -3.51 2.19
N LYS A 194 -11.95 -3.43 3.06
CA LYS A 194 -12.11 -3.55 4.51
C LYS A 194 -11.28 -2.50 5.26
N PRO A 195 -11.68 -2.11 6.48
CA PRO A 195 -10.96 -1.11 7.24
C PRO A 195 -9.61 -1.62 7.75
N ILE A 196 -8.70 -0.68 8.03
CA ILE A 196 -7.38 -0.92 8.63
C ILE A 196 -7.26 -0.13 9.92
N LYS A 197 -6.65 -0.74 10.92
CA LYS A 197 -6.32 -0.09 12.19
C LYS A 197 -4.89 0.39 12.18
N LEU A 198 -4.68 1.63 12.62
CA LEU A 198 -3.37 2.23 12.83
C LEU A 198 -3.17 2.52 14.30
N THR A 199 -2.01 2.17 14.84
CA THR A 199 -1.63 2.51 16.22
C THR A 199 -0.20 2.99 16.26
N VAL A 200 0.05 4.15 16.86
CA VAL A 200 1.41 4.65 17.10
C VAL A 200 1.82 4.33 18.52
N PHE A 201 3.02 3.79 18.69
CA PHE A 201 3.59 3.47 19.98
C PHE A 201 4.91 4.21 20.22
N GLU A 202 5.24 4.40 21.49
CA GLU A 202 6.61 4.65 21.92
C GLU A 202 7.40 3.32 21.90
N ALA A 203 8.56 3.30 21.23
CA ALA A 203 9.40 2.12 21.21
C ALA A 203 10.04 1.87 22.57
N THR A 204 10.15 0.62 22.96
CA THR A 204 10.91 0.25 24.16
C THR A 204 12.42 0.28 23.87
N ALA A 205 13.24 0.33 24.93
CA ALA A 205 14.68 0.17 24.78
C ALA A 205 15.07 -1.15 24.10
N ALA A 206 14.27 -2.21 24.27
CA ALA A 206 14.51 -3.50 23.61
C ALA A 206 14.26 -3.42 22.10
N ASP A 207 13.19 -2.74 21.68
CA ASP A 207 12.89 -2.50 20.26
C ASP A 207 14.06 -1.76 19.59
N LEU A 208 14.54 -0.67 20.21
CA LEU A 208 15.65 0.14 19.69
C LEU A 208 16.97 -0.63 19.63
N ASN A 209 17.30 -1.39 20.67
CA ASN A 209 18.54 -2.18 20.73
C ASN A 209 18.54 -3.36 19.75
N GLY A 210 17.37 -3.82 19.31
CA GLY A 210 17.22 -4.89 18.33
C GLY A 210 17.55 -4.46 16.89
N VAL A 211 17.62 -3.16 16.60
CA VAL A 211 17.86 -2.64 15.25
C VAL A 211 19.34 -2.76 14.89
N PRO A 212 19.70 -3.41 13.77
CA PRO A 212 21.07 -3.43 13.28
C PRO A 212 21.58 -2.02 12.94
N LYS A 213 22.87 -1.78 13.14
CA LYS A 213 23.49 -0.51 12.74
C LYS A 213 23.71 -0.48 11.23
N THR A 214 23.37 0.64 10.58
CA THR A 214 23.75 0.91 9.21
C THR A 214 25.16 1.51 9.13
N PRO A 215 25.92 1.26 8.06
CA PRO A 215 27.28 1.76 7.94
C PRO A 215 27.31 3.29 7.73
N ILE A 216 28.32 3.93 8.30
CA ILE A 216 28.63 5.35 8.02
C ILE A 216 29.68 5.37 6.91
N LEU A 217 29.29 5.83 5.71
CA LEU A 217 30.14 5.82 4.53
C LEU A 217 30.82 7.16 4.32
N ARG A 218 32.15 7.16 4.13
CA ARG A 218 32.94 8.38 3.89
C ARG A 218 32.57 9.10 2.59
N SER A 219 32.06 8.36 1.61
CA SER A 219 31.65 8.89 0.31
C SER A 219 30.18 9.29 0.24
N GLN A 220 29.42 9.19 1.34
CA GLN A 220 28.01 9.56 1.37
C GLN A 220 27.87 11.04 1.03
N ARG A 221 27.09 11.33 -0.02
CA ARG A 221 26.76 12.70 -0.39
C ARG A 221 25.55 13.18 0.39
N THR A 222 25.40 14.49 0.44
CA THR A 222 24.24 15.18 1.00
C THR A 222 23.78 16.25 0.02
N PRO A 223 22.56 16.78 0.16
CA PRO A 223 22.15 17.94 -0.65
C PRO A 223 23.09 19.15 -0.51
N LYS A 224 23.85 19.27 0.59
CA LYS A 224 24.82 20.36 0.77
C LYS A 224 25.97 20.29 -0.24
N ASP A 225 26.34 19.09 -0.69
CA ASP A 225 27.39 18.89 -1.70
C ASP A 225 26.97 19.35 -3.10
N PHE A 226 25.66 19.44 -3.36
CA PHE A 226 25.07 19.85 -4.63
C PHE A 226 24.21 21.11 -4.50
N ARG A 227 24.49 21.92 -3.47
CA ARG A 227 23.66 23.08 -3.13
C ARG A 227 23.63 24.09 -4.27
N GLN A 228 22.43 24.50 -4.65
CA GLN A 228 22.20 25.64 -5.53
C GLN A 228 22.13 26.93 -4.69
N PRO A 229 22.96 27.96 -4.95
CA PRO A 229 23.03 29.15 -4.10
C PRO A 229 21.70 29.91 -3.96
N MET A 230 20.87 29.88 -5.00
CA MET A 230 19.64 30.67 -5.10
C MET A 230 18.36 29.86 -4.88
N ILE A 231 18.45 28.54 -4.79
CA ILE A 231 17.29 27.65 -4.72
C ILE A 231 17.33 26.88 -3.40
N LYS A 232 16.34 27.12 -2.53
CA LYS A 232 16.12 26.28 -1.37
C LYS A 232 15.46 24.98 -1.85
N ALA A 233 16.24 23.91 -1.86
CA ALA A 233 15.78 22.60 -2.35
C ALA A 233 15.08 21.79 -1.27
N ASP A 234 15.34 22.08 0.01
CA ASP A 234 14.80 21.38 1.16
C ASP A 234 13.67 22.14 1.85
N ARG A 235 12.60 21.43 2.24
CA ARG A 235 11.46 22.01 2.94
C ARG A 235 10.93 21.04 3.99
N ALA A 236 10.87 21.52 5.23
CA ALA A 236 10.20 20.80 6.31
C ALA A 236 8.69 20.76 6.07
N LEU A 237 8.09 19.63 6.39
CA LEU A 237 6.66 19.39 6.32
C LEU A 237 6.02 19.95 7.59
N VAL A 238 4.94 20.70 7.43
CA VAL A 238 4.21 21.33 8.52
C VAL A 238 2.74 21.02 8.32
N ARG A 239 2.12 20.46 9.36
CA ARG A 239 0.70 20.12 9.37
C ARG A 239 -0.15 21.39 9.28
N ASP A 240 -1.12 21.39 8.38
CA ASP A 240 -2.24 22.34 8.41
C ASP A 240 -3.35 21.79 9.31
N PRO A 241 -3.56 22.34 10.52
CA PRO A 241 -4.58 21.84 11.44
C PRO A 241 -6.02 22.10 10.97
N SER A 242 -6.20 22.96 9.96
CA SER A 242 -7.51 23.26 9.36
C SER A 242 -7.84 22.38 8.16
N TYR A 243 -6.90 21.54 7.70
CA TYR A 243 -7.09 20.67 6.56
C TYR A 243 -8.19 19.63 6.82
N VAL A 244 -9.07 19.46 5.84
CA VAL A 244 -10.09 18.40 5.83
C VAL A 244 -9.98 17.69 4.49
N ALA A 245 -9.66 16.39 4.54
CA ALA A 245 -9.48 15.59 3.33
C ALA A 245 -10.81 15.38 2.60
N ALA A 246 -10.76 15.48 1.28
CA ALA A 246 -11.85 15.19 0.36
C ALA A 246 -11.42 14.11 -0.64
N PHE A 247 -11.48 12.85 -0.21
CA PHE A 247 -11.06 11.72 -1.04
C PHE A 247 -12.01 11.53 -2.24
N VAL A 248 -11.41 11.31 -3.41
CA VAL A 248 -12.14 11.08 -4.67
C VAL A 248 -12.90 9.74 -4.59
N ASN A 249 -14.16 9.73 -5.00
CA ASN A 249 -15.05 8.56 -4.99
C ASN A 249 -15.31 7.96 -3.59
N VAL A 250 -15.31 8.79 -2.53
CA VAL A 250 -15.55 8.40 -1.13
C VAL A 250 -16.59 9.37 -0.50
N PRO A 251 -17.48 8.93 0.41
CA PRO A 251 -17.59 7.58 0.98
C PRO A 251 -18.06 6.54 -0.04
N LEU A 252 -17.50 5.33 0.10
CA LEU A 252 -17.97 4.17 -0.66
C LEU A 252 -19.37 3.77 -0.17
N VAL A 253 -20.24 3.42 -1.12
CA VAL A 253 -21.57 2.89 -0.84
C VAL A 253 -21.52 1.39 -1.04
N VAL A 254 -21.96 0.63 -0.05
CA VAL A 254 -22.07 -0.83 -0.12
C VAL A 254 -23.54 -1.20 -0.13
N GLU A 255 -23.94 -1.97 -1.14
CA GLU A 255 -25.29 -2.49 -1.29
C GLU A 255 -25.27 -4.01 -1.20
N GLU A 256 -26.17 -4.59 -0.41
CA GLU A 256 -26.34 -6.04 -0.34
C GLU A 256 -27.17 -6.52 -1.52
N VAL A 257 -26.61 -7.43 -2.31
CA VAL A 257 -27.30 -8.06 -3.43
C VAL A 257 -27.64 -9.50 -3.04
N SER A 258 -28.94 -9.81 -2.98
CA SER A 258 -29.39 -11.19 -2.73
C SER A 258 -29.26 -12.03 -4.00
N VAL A 259 -28.49 -13.12 -3.91
CA VAL A 259 -28.35 -14.11 -4.97
C VAL A 259 -28.92 -15.43 -4.46
N VAL A 260 -29.93 -15.96 -5.17
CA VAL A 260 -30.51 -17.27 -4.86
C VAL A 260 -29.78 -18.31 -5.70
N LEU A 261 -29.22 -19.33 -5.04
CA LEU A 261 -28.55 -20.46 -5.69
C LEU A 261 -29.43 -21.70 -5.59
N ASP A 262 -29.51 -22.48 -6.66
CA ASP A 262 -30.05 -23.85 -6.58
C ASP A 262 -29.05 -24.82 -5.92
N ASP A 263 -29.49 -26.05 -5.63
CA ASP A 263 -28.65 -27.06 -4.96
C ASP A 263 -27.35 -27.37 -5.73
N GLY A 264 -27.38 -27.30 -7.07
CA GLY A 264 -26.22 -27.52 -7.92
C GLY A 264 -25.25 -26.35 -7.89
N GLU A 265 -25.77 -25.12 -7.96
CA GLU A 265 -24.99 -23.89 -7.85
C GLU A 265 -24.35 -23.73 -6.46
N ALA A 266 -25.08 -24.07 -5.39
CA ALA A 266 -24.54 -24.09 -4.03
C ALA A 266 -23.40 -25.11 -3.89
N ALA A 267 -23.57 -26.32 -4.42
CA ALA A 267 -22.52 -27.33 -4.43
C ALA A 267 -21.28 -26.88 -5.23
N MET A 268 -21.48 -26.14 -6.33
CA MET A 268 -20.38 -25.56 -7.11
C MET A 268 -19.65 -24.45 -6.33
N LEU A 269 -20.37 -23.58 -5.64
CA LEU A 269 -19.77 -22.55 -4.77
C LEU A 269 -18.90 -23.20 -3.70
N ASP A 270 -19.39 -24.25 -3.03
CA ASP A 270 -18.63 -24.96 -2.00
C ASP A 270 -17.38 -25.65 -2.57
N ALA A 271 -17.45 -26.18 -3.79
CA ALA A 271 -16.29 -26.78 -4.45
C ALA A 271 -15.22 -25.75 -4.86
N LEU A 272 -15.62 -24.51 -5.18
CA LEU A 272 -14.73 -23.42 -5.59
C LEU A 272 -14.27 -22.55 -4.41
N ARG A 273 -14.91 -22.67 -3.24
CA ARG A 273 -14.66 -21.86 -2.05
C ARG A 273 -13.21 -21.99 -1.60
N LEU A 274 -12.54 -20.86 -1.44
CA LEU A 274 -11.23 -20.82 -0.81
C LEU A 274 -11.34 -20.90 0.71
N PRO A 275 -10.43 -21.63 1.40
CA PRO A 275 -10.47 -21.78 2.86
C PRO A 275 -10.48 -20.46 3.63
N VAL A 276 -9.91 -19.40 3.03
CA VAL A 276 -9.82 -18.06 3.64
C VAL A 276 -11.19 -17.43 3.91
N TYR A 277 -12.24 -17.85 3.20
CA TYR A 277 -13.59 -17.31 3.36
C TYR A 277 -14.41 -18.03 4.44
N GLY A 278 -13.98 -19.22 4.89
CA GLY A 278 -14.73 -19.97 5.91
C GLY A 278 -16.21 -20.11 5.56
N THR A 279 -17.10 -19.56 6.39
CA THR A 279 -18.56 -19.56 6.20
C THR A 279 -19.13 -18.29 5.55
N ASP A 280 -18.28 -17.39 5.05
CA ASP A 280 -18.71 -16.17 4.36
C ASP A 280 -18.99 -16.47 2.88
N ASP A 281 -20.24 -16.84 2.60
CA ASP A 281 -20.72 -17.17 1.25
C ASP A 281 -20.66 -15.96 0.31
N GLY A 282 -20.90 -14.75 0.82
CA GLY A 282 -20.88 -13.52 0.03
C GLY A 282 -19.49 -13.21 -0.50
N SER A 283 -18.48 -13.30 0.36
CA SER A 283 -17.08 -13.11 -0.06
C SER A 283 -16.58 -14.24 -0.96
N ALA A 284 -16.97 -15.49 -0.68
CA ALA A 284 -16.63 -16.63 -1.54
C ALA A 284 -17.23 -16.47 -2.95
N LEU A 285 -18.51 -16.10 -3.05
CA LEU A 285 -19.19 -15.89 -4.33
C LEU A 285 -18.59 -14.70 -5.08
N ARG A 286 -18.29 -13.60 -4.39
CA ARG A 286 -17.62 -12.42 -4.96
C ARG A 286 -16.28 -12.81 -5.58
N ASP A 287 -15.46 -13.58 -4.87
CA ASP A 287 -14.17 -14.03 -5.36
C ASP A 287 -14.28 -14.88 -6.62
N VAL A 288 -15.21 -15.84 -6.65
CA VAL A 288 -15.47 -16.68 -7.83
C VAL A 288 -15.89 -15.82 -9.03
N LEU A 289 -16.84 -14.91 -8.82
CA LEU A 289 -17.35 -14.02 -9.88
C LEU A 289 -16.25 -13.13 -10.45
N PHE A 290 -15.51 -12.40 -9.61
CA PHE A 290 -14.47 -11.49 -10.08
C PHE A 290 -13.24 -12.22 -10.60
N THR A 291 -12.95 -13.44 -10.12
CA THR A 291 -11.94 -14.30 -10.73
C THR A 291 -12.31 -14.68 -12.15
N TRP A 292 -13.57 -15.09 -12.38
CA TRP A 292 -14.06 -15.37 -13.72
C TRP A 292 -14.02 -14.11 -14.60
N TRP A 293 -14.47 -12.96 -14.09
CA TRP A 293 -14.48 -11.71 -14.82
C TRP A 293 -13.06 -11.28 -15.23
N GLU A 294 -12.12 -11.30 -14.29
CA GLU A 294 -10.70 -11.01 -14.53
C GLU A 294 -10.16 -11.90 -15.65
N GLN A 295 -10.30 -13.23 -15.52
CA GLN A 295 -9.81 -14.19 -16.53
C GLN A 295 -10.46 -14.00 -17.91
N ARG A 296 -11.75 -13.64 -17.94
CA ARG A 296 -12.55 -13.58 -19.16
C ARG A 296 -12.37 -12.29 -19.94
N PHE A 297 -12.22 -11.16 -19.25
CA PHE A 297 -12.29 -9.82 -19.84
C PHE A 297 -10.97 -9.05 -19.77
N LEU A 298 -10.16 -9.27 -18.74
CA LEU A 298 -8.82 -8.68 -18.66
C LEU A 298 -7.77 -9.56 -19.34
N GLY A 299 -8.18 -10.75 -19.82
CA GLY A 299 -7.29 -11.85 -20.15
C GLY A 299 -6.64 -12.40 -18.87
N ALA A 300 -5.71 -13.36 -19.00
CA ALA A 300 -4.71 -13.50 -17.96
C ALA A 300 -3.86 -12.22 -17.98
N ALA A 301 -4.33 -11.13 -17.37
CA ALA A 301 -3.63 -9.86 -17.29
C ALA A 301 -2.33 -10.07 -16.52
N GLU A 302 -1.33 -10.57 -17.25
CA GLU A 302 0.03 -10.81 -16.85
C GLU A 302 0.69 -9.45 -16.66
N ALA A 303 0.60 -8.94 -15.42
CA ALA A 303 0.97 -7.61 -14.96
C ALA A 303 0.02 -6.51 -15.47
N GLY A 304 -0.47 -5.65 -14.55
CA GLY A 304 -1.37 -4.52 -14.80
C GLY A 304 -0.78 -3.41 -15.67
N ALA A 305 -0.20 -3.77 -16.82
CA ALA A 305 0.13 -2.87 -17.88
C ALA A 305 -1.17 -2.48 -18.61
N PRO A 306 -1.28 -1.23 -19.09
CA PRO A 306 -2.34 -0.83 -20.01
C PRO A 306 -2.40 -1.80 -21.19
N ALA A 307 -3.53 -1.87 -21.90
CA ALA A 307 -3.58 -2.53 -23.19
C ALA A 307 -2.62 -1.82 -24.18
N ILE A 308 -1.34 -2.21 -24.19
CA ILE A 308 -0.38 -1.80 -25.21
C ILE A 308 -0.56 -2.74 -26.41
N SER A 309 -1.77 -2.79 -26.96
CA SER A 309 -2.07 -3.46 -28.22
C SER A 309 -3.03 -2.61 -29.06
N ALA A 310 -2.83 -2.68 -30.38
CA ALA A 310 -3.28 -1.79 -31.45
C ALA A 310 -4.77 -1.35 -31.38
N PRO A 311 -5.13 -0.18 -31.98
CA PRO A 311 -6.47 0.40 -31.87
C PRO A 311 -7.55 -0.64 -32.18
N ALA A 312 -8.52 -0.74 -31.27
CA ALA A 312 -9.73 -1.52 -31.51
C ALA A 312 -10.37 -1.06 -32.84
N PRO A 313 -10.78 -1.97 -33.74
CA PRO A 313 -11.48 -1.57 -34.94
C PRO A 313 -12.77 -0.84 -34.53
N HIS A 314 -12.93 0.38 -35.04
CA HIS A 314 -14.16 1.15 -34.95
C HIS A 314 -15.37 0.24 -35.26
N PRO A 315 -16.47 0.30 -34.50
CA PRO A 315 -17.70 -0.33 -34.91
C PRO A 315 -18.20 0.43 -36.14
N GLY A 316 -17.87 -0.08 -37.32
CA GLY A 316 -18.47 0.33 -38.58
C GLY A 316 -19.92 -0.13 -38.61
N ASN A 317 -20.82 0.78 -38.97
CA ASN A 317 -22.21 0.50 -39.32
C ASN A 317 -22.32 -0.75 -40.20
N GLY A 318 -23.11 -1.72 -39.74
CA GLY A 318 -23.58 -2.88 -40.47
C GLY A 318 -24.76 -3.50 -39.75
#